data_AF-A0A9D5Y0V9-F1
#
_entry.id   AF-A0A9D5Y0V9-F1
#
_cell.length_a   1.000
_cell.length_b   1.000
_cell.length_c   1.000
_cell.angle_alpha   90.00
_cell.angle_beta   90.00
_cell.angle_gamma   90.00
#
_symmetry.space_group_name_H-M   'P 1'
#
loop_
_entity.id
_entity.type
_entity.pdbx_description
1 polymer ?
#
loop_
_entity_poly.entity_id
_entity_poly.type
_entity_poly.pdbx_seq_one_letter_code
_entity_poly.pdbx_strand_id
1 'polypeptide(L)'
;MIDMKEIRLRVIAQVKAFLDGVAQADAGRLKWVRLANGLRLRRMLAEALLAMCSVAGITPAEAADGANAQVAVGATVLRHAGVRVLTAPRTVNISQADIVHGYVDVAMTSKLEIRSNSPTGYLLAIESQADFARGTEVRGAGGVASLGRFGGVLNIQTVGHGMQTTPVELSFRILLSEEARPGLYPWALQISVLPV
;
A
#
# COMPACT_ATOMS: atom_id res chain seq x y z
N MET A 1 -47.22 1.81 25.20
CA MET A 1 -47.17 2.87 24.17
C MET A 1 -45.93 3.70 24.47
N ILE A 2 -44.81 3.43 23.79
CA ILE A 2 -43.51 4.03 24.13
C ILE A 2 -43.43 5.41 23.48
N ASP A 3 -43.13 6.43 24.30
CA ASP A 3 -43.17 7.85 23.91
C ASP A 3 -42.05 8.19 22.90
N MET A 4 -42.44 8.81 21.78
CA MET A 4 -41.57 9.13 20.65
C MET A 4 -40.43 10.11 21.02
N LYS A 5 -40.58 10.88 22.12
CA LYS A 5 -39.50 11.75 22.63
C LYS A 5 -38.38 10.93 23.27
N GLU A 6 -38.69 9.84 23.97
CA GLU A 6 -37.69 8.99 24.60
C GLU A 6 -36.76 8.33 23.57
N ILE A 7 -37.31 7.91 22.43
CA ILE A 7 -36.53 7.29 21.34
C ILE A 7 -35.59 8.32 20.70
N ARG A 8 -36.09 9.54 20.43
CA ARG A 8 -35.25 10.63 19.89
C ARG A 8 -34.12 11.02 20.83
N LEU A 9 -34.39 11.10 22.14
CA LEU A 9 -33.39 11.40 23.16
C LEU A 9 -32.30 10.31 23.26
N ARG A 10 -32.68 9.03 23.15
CA ARG A 10 -31.70 7.92 23.17
C ARG A 10 -30.80 7.92 21.94
N VAL A 11 -31.35 8.19 20.75
CA VAL A 11 -30.56 8.25 19.51
C VAL A 11 -29.57 9.43 19.54
N ILE A 12 -30.00 10.59 20.03
CA ILE A 12 -29.12 11.77 20.14
C ILE A 12 -28.02 11.53 21.20
N ALA A 13 -28.34 10.92 22.34
CA ALA A 13 -27.35 10.57 23.36
C ALA A 13 -26.30 9.57 22.84
N GLN A 14 -26.74 8.60 22.03
CA GLN A 14 -25.85 7.57 21.46
C GLN A 14 -24.92 8.13 20.38
N VAL A 15 -25.41 9.06 19.56
CA VAL A 15 -24.59 9.79 18.57
C VAL A 15 -23.60 10.72 19.27
N LYS A 16 -24.01 11.39 20.34
CA LYS A 16 -23.12 12.27 21.12
C LYS A 16 -22.00 11.48 21.81
N ALA A 17 -22.31 10.33 22.42
CA ALA A 17 -21.30 9.46 23.04
C ALA A 17 -20.29 8.89 22.02
N PHE A 18 -20.73 8.66 20.78
CA PHE A 18 -19.85 8.25 19.68
C PHE A 18 -18.91 9.38 19.24
N LEU A 19 -19.42 10.61 19.10
CA LEU A 19 -18.60 11.77 18.73
C LEU A 19 -17.61 12.15 19.83
N ASP A 20 -18.02 12.08 21.11
CA ASP A 20 -17.15 12.34 22.25
C ASP A 20 -16.03 11.26 22.35
N GLY A 21 -16.32 10.01 21.97
CA GLY A 21 -15.34 8.93 21.90
C GLY A 21 -14.34 9.04 20.74
N VAL A 22 -14.75 9.62 19.61
CA VAL A 22 -13.86 9.94 18.48
C VAL A 22 -12.96 11.15 18.81
N ALA A 23 -13.48 12.13 19.55
CA ALA A 23 -12.71 13.30 19.97
C ALA A 23 -11.61 12.98 21.01
N GLN A 24 -11.80 11.93 21.84
CA GLN A 24 -10.76 11.48 22.78
C GLN A 24 -9.61 10.70 22.13
N ALA A 25 -9.72 10.31 20.85
CA ALA A 25 -8.68 9.56 20.16
C ALA A 25 -7.48 10.43 19.70
N ASP A 26 -7.60 11.76 19.75
CA ASP A 26 -6.54 12.69 19.34
C ASP A 26 -5.57 13.06 20.50
N ALA A 27 -5.91 12.68 21.74
CA ALA A 27 -5.06 12.86 22.91
C ALA A 27 -4.28 11.58 23.23
N GLY A 28 -3.27 11.29 22.41
CA GLY A 28 -2.10 10.48 22.80
C GLY A 28 -2.38 9.07 23.33
N ARG A 29 -2.45 8.10 22.41
CA ARG A 29 -1.75 6.79 22.47
C ARG A 29 -2.24 5.90 21.34
N LEU A 30 -1.37 5.68 20.34
CA LEU A 30 -1.55 4.72 19.26
C LEU A 30 -1.71 3.30 19.84
N LYS A 31 -2.89 2.71 19.68
CA LYS A 31 -3.13 1.29 19.96
C LYS A 31 -3.69 0.66 18.67
N TRP A 32 -2.91 -0.26 18.10
CA TRP A 32 -3.28 -1.01 16.90
C TRP A 32 -4.51 -1.87 17.16
N VAL A 33 -5.70 -1.34 16.87
CA VAL A 33 -6.92 -2.13 16.79
C VAL A 33 -7.03 -2.66 15.37
N ARG A 34 -6.75 -3.95 15.22
CA ARG A 34 -7.04 -4.75 14.03
C ARG A 34 -8.51 -4.53 13.67
N LEU A 35 -8.77 -3.83 12.56
CA LEU A 35 -10.09 -3.53 12.01
C LEU A 35 -10.80 -4.82 11.56
N ALA A 36 -11.29 -5.60 12.51
CA ALA A 36 -12.14 -6.76 12.28
C ALA A 36 -13.62 -6.41 12.52
N ASN A 37 -14.10 -5.26 12.04
CA ASN A 37 -15.50 -4.85 12.22
C ASN A 37 -16.13 -4.14 11.00
N GLY A 38 -15.52 -4.18 9.82
CA GLY A 38 -16.07 -3.55 8.61
C GLY A 38 -17.39 -4.16 8.11
N LEU A 39 -17.67 -5.44 8.43
CA LEU A 39 -18.87 -6.14 7.98
C LEU A 39 -20.10 -5.91 8.88
N ARG A 40 -19.91 -5.69 10.19
CA ARG A 40 -21.03 -5.40 11.11
C ARG A 40 -21.57 -3.98 10.94
N LEU A 41 -20.70 -3.03 10.60
CA LEU A 41 -21.08 -1.64 10.33
C LEU A 41 -22.00 -1.50 9.11
N ARG A 42 -21.75 -2.29 8.05
CA ARG A 42 -22.59 -2.31 6.85
C ARG A 42 -23.97 -2.91 7.10
N ARG A 43 -24.06 -3.91 7.98
CA ARG A 43 -25.32 -4.60 8.29
C ARG A 43 -26.24 -3.75 9.15
N MET A 44 -25.71 -3.05 10.15
CA MET A 44 -26.51 -2.12 10.99
C MET A 44 -27.02 -0.90 10.21
N LEU A 45 -26.23 -0.35 9.27
CA LEU A 45 -26.68 0.79 8.45
C LEU A 45 -27.74 0.37 7.41
N ALA A 46 -27.65 -0.84 6.86
CA ALA A 46 -28.65 -1.36 5.93
C ALA A 46 -30.01 -1.62 6.61
N GLU A 47 -30.00 -2.15 7.85
CA GLU A 47 -31.23 -2.42 8.61
C GLU A 47 -31.93 -1.12 9.05
N ALA A 48 -31.17 -0.07 9.41
CA ALA A 48 -31.73 1.23 9.76
C ALA A 48 -32.39 1.96 8.57
N LEU A 49 -31.87 1.79 7.35
CA LEU A 49 -32.44 2.38 6.15
C LEU A 49 -33.75 1.68 5.74
N LEU A 50 -33.84 0.35 5.92
CA LEU A 50 -35.04 -0.43 5.62
C LEU A 50 -36.21 -0.11 6.57
N ALA A 51 -35.91 0.20 7.83
CA ALA A 51 -36.92 0.57 8.82
C ALA A 51 -37.51 1.99 8.62
N MET A 52 -36.85 2.87 7.87
CA MET A 52 -37.39 4.20 7.54
C MET A 52 -38.35 4.19 6.35
N CYS A 53 -38.36 3.15 5.51
CA CYS A 53 -39.25 3.07 4.34
C CYS A 53 -40.65 2.53 4.63
N SER A 54 -40.92 1.99 5.82
CA SER A 54 -42.22 1.37 6.15
C SER A 54 -43.27 2.35 6.69
N VAL A 55 -43.00 3.67 6.74
CA VAL A 55 -43.95 4.70 7.20
C VAL A 55 -44.19 5.78 6.14
N ALA A 56 -44.25 5.38 4.87
CA ALA A 56 -44.85 6.20 3.82
C ALA A 56 -45.75 5.28 3.00
N GLY A 57 -47.04 5.25 3.35
CA GLY A 57 -48.06 4.47 2.64
C GLY A 57 -48.23 4.96 1.20
N ILE A 58 -47.45 4.39 0.28
CA ILE A 58 -47.62 4.59 -1.16
C ILE A 58 -48.41 3.37 -1.68
N THR A 59 -49.68 3.59 -2.02
CA THR A 59 -50.52 2.61 -2.72
C THR A 59 -49.98 2.39 -4.15
N PRO A 60 -50.05 1.16 -4.71
CA PRO A 60 -49.57 0.90 -6.07
C PRO A 60 -50.59 1.44 -7.06
N ALA A 61 -50.31 2.57 -7.69
CA ALA A 61 -50.99 2.99 -8.91
C ALA A 61 -50.14 2.56 -10.11
N GLU A 62 -50.80 1.91 -11.05
CA GLU A 62 -50.26 1.29 -12.25
C GLU A 62 -49.47 2.27 -13.11
N ALA A 63 -48.22 1.92 -13.40
CA ALA A 63 -47.50 2.35 -14.60
C ALA A 63 -46.54 1.24 -14.98
N ALA A 64 -47.06 0.26 -15.73
CA ALA A 64 -46.25 -0.57 -16.58
C ALA A 64 -45.73 0.32 -17.73
N ASP A 65 -44.56 0.91 -17.53
CA ASP A 65 -43.72 1.35 -18.63
C ASP A 65 -42.43 0.54 -18.54
N GLY A 66 -42.13 -0.19 -19.62
CA GLY A 66 -41.01 -1.12 -19.74
C GLY A 66 -39.67 -0.40 -19.81
N ALA A 67 -39.37 0.44 -18.82
CA ALA A 67 -38.09 1.06 -18.66
C ALA A 67 -37.14 0.02 -18.05
N ASN A 68 -36.23 -0.50 -18.87
CA ASN A 68 -35.07 -1.27 -18.41
C ASN A 68 -34.31 -0.42 -17.37
N ALA A 69 -34.61 -0.63 -16.08
CA ALA A 69 -33.93 0.03 -14.98
C ALA A 69 -32.49 -0.51 -14.93
N GLN A 70 -31.58 0.17 -15.63
CA GLN A 70 -30.16 -0.13 -15.56
C GLN A 70 -29.64 0.31 -14.20
N VAL A 71 -29.56 -0.64 -13.26
CA VAL A 71 -28.91 -0.42 -11.97
C VAL A 71 -27.41 -0.33 -12.22
N ALA A 72 -26.86 0.89 -12.22
CA ALA A 72 -25.43 1.13 -12.32
C ALA A 72 -24.74 0.69 -11.02
N VAL A 73 -24.13 -0.49 -11.03
CA VAL A 73 -23.34 -1.00 -9.90
C VAL A 73 -21.92 -0.45 -10.00
N GLY A 74 -21.57 0.47 -9.10
CA GLY A 74 -20.20 0.96 -8.93
C GLY A 74 -19.47 0.21 -7.82
N ALA A 75 -18.33 -0.41 -8.14
CA ALA A 75 -17.40 -0.95 -7.14
C ALA A 75 -16.06 -0.22 -7.24
N THR A 76 -15.63 0.44 -6.17
CA THR A 76 -14.29 1.05 -6.10
C THR A 76 -13.29 0.01 -5.61
N VAL A 77 -12.35 -0.38 -6.47
CA VAL A 77 -11.26 -1.30 -6.12
C VAL A 77 -10.09 -0.50 -5.54
N LEU A 78 -9.65 -0.85 -4.33
CA LEU A 78 -8.46 -0.24 -3.72
C LEU A 78 -7.19 -0.67 -4.48
N ARG A 79 -6.26 0.27 -4.61
CA ARG A 79 -4.95 -0.01 -5.21
C ARG A 79 -4.08 -0.83 -4.25
N HIS A 80 -3.39 -1.80 -4.80
CA HIS A 80 -2.55 -2.76 -4.10
C HIS A 80 -1.31 -3.04 -4.93
N ALA A 81 -0.15 -3.02 -4.30
CA ALA A 81 1.10 -3.52 -4.86
C ALA A 81 1.79 -4.41 -3.81
N GLY A 82 2.37 -5.52 -4.26
CA GLY A 82 3.16 -6.42 -3.44
C GLY A 82 4.40 -6.89 -4.18
N VAL A 83 5.48 -7.16 -3.45
CA VAL A 83 6.74 -7.64 -4.01
C VAL A 83 7.08 -8.99 -3.39
N ARG A 84 7.52 -9.93 -4.23
CA ARG A 84 8.06 -11.21 -3.81
C ARG A 84 9.49 -11.31 -4.31
N VAL A 85 10.44 -11.40 -3.38
CA VAL A 85 11.86 -11.55 -3.69
C VAL A 85 12.13 -13.03 -3.98
N LEU A 86 12.45 -13.34 -5.24
CA LEU A 86 12.76 -14.71 -5.68
C LEU A 86 14.22 -15.05 -5.37
N THR A 87 15.11 -14.09 -5.61
CA THR A 87 16.55 -14.24 -5.40
C THR A 87 17.12 -12.89 -5.04
N ALA A 88 17.98 -12.85 -4.02
CA ALA A 88 18.71 -11.64 -3.62
C ALA A 88 20.07 -12.05 -3.02
N PRO A 89 21.12 -11.22 -3.19
CA PRO A 89 22.40 -11.43 -2.54
C PRO A 89 22.22 -11.58 -1.03
N ARG A 90 23.04 -12.46 -0.44
CA ARG A 90 23.14 -12.58 1.01
C ARG A 90 24.33 -11.80 1.55
N THR A 91 25.35 -11.65 0.74
CA THR A 91 26.60 -10.97 1.06
C THR A 91 27.13 -10.21 -0.12
N VAL A 92 28.00 -9.24 0.16
CA VAL A 92 28.81 -8.51 -0.81
C VAL A 92 30.26 -8.70 -0.41
N ASN A 93 31.09 -9.16 -1.34
CA ASN A 93 32.53 -9.24 -1.14
C ASN A 93 33.18 -7.99 -1.75
N ILE A 94 33.85 -7.20 -0.92
CA ILE A 94 34.59 -6.01 -1.34
C ILE A 94 36.07 -6.40 -1.38
N SER A 95 36.68 -6.35 -2.56
CA SER A 95 38.10 -6.62 -2.74
C SER A 95 38.94 -5.35 -2.60
N GLN A 96 40.26 -5.51 -2.48
CA GLN A 96 41.18 -4.37 -2.51
C GLN A 96 41.11 -3.62 -3.84
N ALA A 97 40.86 -4.32 -4.95
CA ALA A 97 40.71 -3.69 -6.26
C ALA A 97 39.47 -2.78 -6.31
N ASP A 98 38.36 -3.20 -5.69
CA ASP A 98 37.12 -2.42 -5.65
C ASP A 98 37.29 -1.13 -4.85
N ILE A 99 38.07 -1.16 -3.76
CA ILE A 99 38.43 0.05 -2.99
C ILE A 99 39.17 1.05 -3.88
N VAL A 100 40.11 0.58 -4.70
CA VAL A 100 40.87 1.45 -5.63
C VAL A 100 39.97 2.01 -6.73
N HIS A 101 39.01 1.22 -7.24
CA HIS A 101 38.03 1.69 -8.22
C HIS A 101 36.95 2.62 -7.61
N GLY A 102 36.74 2.54 -6.29
CA GLY A 102 35.71 3.30 -5.57
C GLY A 102 34.29 2.74 -5.74
N TYR A 103 34.12 1.55 -6.30
CA TYR A 103 32.84 0.87 -6.44
C TYR A 103 33.02 -0.65 -6.48
N VAL A 104 31.95 -1.39 -6.12
CA VAL A 104 31.86 -2.83 -6.30
C VAL A 104 30.60 -3.18 -7.10
N ASP A 105 30.77 -4.02 -8.12
CA ASP A 105 29.65 -4.60 -8.88
C ASP A 105 29.17 -5.87 -8.17
N VAL A 106 27.88 -5.91 -7.83
CA VAL A 106 27.29 -7.04 -7.11
C VAL A 106 27.07 -8.19 -8.09
N ALA A 107 27.78 -9.30 -7.89
CA ALA A 107 27.81 -10.42 -8.83
C ALA A 107 26.44 -11.08 -9.08
N MET A 108 25.54 -11.06 -8.09
CA MET A 108 24.22 -11.67 -8.22
C MET A 108 23.13 -10.62 -8.40
N THR A 109 22.35 -10.78 -9.46
CA THR A 109 21.16 -9.98 -9.76
C THR A 109 20.01 -10.38 -8.84
N SER A 110 19.28 -9.39 -8.31
CA SER A 110 18.06 -9.63 -7.55
C SER A 110 16.89 -9.86 -8.52
N LYS A 111 16.19 -10.98 -8.34
CA LYS A 111 15.00 -11.32 -9.11
C LYS A 111 13.77 -11.14 -8.25
N LEU A 112 12.83 -10.36 -8.74
CA LEU A 112 11.62 -9.96 -8.04
C LEU A 112 10.40 -10.29 -8.89
N GLU A 113 9.29 -10.56 -8.22
CA GLU A 113 7.98 -10.59 -8.83
C GLU A 113 7.13 -9.51 -8.17
N ILE A 114 6.68 -8.54 -8.98
CA ILE A 114 5.85 -7.44 -8.51
C ILE A 114 4.42 -7.70 -8.96
N ARG A 115 3.50 -7.67 -8.01
CA ARG A 115 2.08 -7.86 -8.24
C ARG A 115 1.34 -6.57 -7.91
N SER A 116 0.80 -5.88 -8.92
CA SER A 116 0.14 -4.58 -8.77
C SER A 116 -1.17 -4.51 -9.56
N ASN A 117 -2.18 -3.84 -9.03
CA ASN A 117 -3.39 -3.47 -9.77
C ASN A 117 -3.50 -1.96 -10.04
N SER A 118 -2.44 -1.18 -9.77
CA SER A 118 -2.45 0.24 -10.07
C SER A 118 -2.25 0.46 -11.58
N PRO A 119 -3.19 1.16 -12.25
CA PRO A 119 -3.10 1.39 -13.69
C PRO A 119 -2.03 2.41 -14.08
N THR A 120 -1.49 3.18 -13.12
CA THR A 120 -0.48 4.22 -13.34
C THR A 120 0.93 3.77 -12.95
N GLY A 121 1.09 2.53 -12.47
CA GLY A 121 2.37 2.00 -12.04
C GLY A 121 2.54 1.91 -10.53
N TYR A 122 3.78 1.76 -10.10
CA TYR A 122 4.16 1.58 -8.71
C TYR A 122 5.50 2.24 -8.41
N LEU A 123 5.69 2.58 -7.14
CA LEU A 123 6.97 3.05 -6.62
C LEU A 123 7.73 1.87 -6.04
N LEU A 124 8.97 1.68 -6.49
CA LEU A 124 9.91 0.74 -5.91
C LEU A 124 10.84 1.52 -4.98
N ALA A 125 10.67 1.35 -3.67
CA ALA A 125 11.55 1.94 -2.68
C ALA A 125 12.68 0.97 -2.38
N ILE A 126 13.92 1.48 -2.49
CA ILE A 126 15.14 0.76 -2.19
C ILE A 126 15.80 1.52 -1.05
N GLU A 127 16.02 0.84 0.07
CA GLU A 127 16.65 1.40 1.25
C GLU A 127 18.00 0.73 1.47
N SER A 128 19.00 1.52 1.85
CA SER A 128 20.35 1.03 2.10
C SER A 128 20.76 1.28 3.55
N GLN A 129 21.24 0.22 4.20
CA GLN A 129 21.85 0.27 5.54
C GLN A 129 23.36 -0.05 5.48
N ALA A 130 23.96 0.01 4.29
CA ALA A 130 25.37 -0.28 4.10
C ALA A 130 26.24 0.91 4.52
N ASP A 131 26.97 0.79 5.63
CA ASP A 131 27.94 1.82 6.06
C ASP A 131 29.12 1.97 5.09
N PHE A 132 29.45 0.90 4.37
CA PHE A 132 30.46 0.89 3.31
C PHE A 132 30.00 1.55 2.01
N ALA A 133 28.74 1.99 1.92
CA ALA A 133 28.18 2.60 0.72
C ALA A 133 27.97 4.12 0.91
N ARG A 134 28.42 4.91 -0.06
CA ARG A 134 28.03 6.33 -0.19
C ARG A 134 26.86 6.54 -1.17
N GLY A 135 26.57 5.53 -1.98
CA GLY A 135 25.47 5.52 -2.94
C GLY A 135 25.35 4.16 -3.62
N THR A 136 24.30 3.99 -4.43
CA THR A 136 24.07 2.73 -5.15
C THR A 136 23.47 3.04 -6.52
N GLU A 137 24.10 2.53 -7.58
CA GLU A 137 23.45 2.49 -8.88
C GLU A 137 22.64 1.20 -9.01
N VAL A 138 21.39 1.36 -9.42
CA VAL A 138 20.47 0.26 -9.67
C VAL A 138 20.20 0.23 -11.17
N ARG A 139 20.37 -0.95 -11.77
CA ARG A 139 20.12 -1.20 -13.19
C ARG A 139 19.02 -2.23 -13.31
N GLY A 140 17.95 -1.90 -14.03
CA GLY A 140 16.81 -2.79 -14.19
C GLY A 140 15.53 -2.02 -14.52
N ALA A 141 14.45 -2.74 -14.81
CA ALA A 141 13.15 -2.17 -15.18
C ALA A 141 13.20 -1.12 -16.32
N GLY A 142 14.14 -1.28 -17.26
CA GLY A 142 14.28 -0.41 -18.45
C GLY A 142 15.20 0.80 -18.29
N GLY A 143 15.91 0.96 -17.16
CA GLY A 143 16.82 2.08 -16.97
C GLY A 143 17.93 1.86 -15.93
N VAL A 144 18.69 2.94 -15.69
CA VAL A 144 19.71 3.04 -14.65
C VAL A 144 19.36 4.22 -13.75
N ALA A 145 19.40 4.01 -12.44
CA ALA A 145 19.14 5.04 -11.45
C ALA A 145 20.24 5.08 -10.40
N SER A 146 20.72 6.29 -10.08
CA SER A 146 21.67 6.52 -9.00
C SER A 146 20.93 6.92 -7.73
N LEU A 147 21.10 6.12 -6.68
CA LEU A 147 20.53 6.33 -5.37
C LEU A 147 21.58 6.89 -4.41
N GLY A 148 21.13 7.72 -3.47
CA GLY A 148 21.98 8.24 -2.40
C GLY A 148 22.36 7.17 -1.38
N ARG A 149 23.11 7.56 -0.35
CA ARG A 149 23.60 6.67 0.73
C ARG A 149 22.51 5.80 1.36
N PHE A 150 21.32 6.38 1.58
CA PHE A 150 20.20 5.70 2.23
C PHE A 150 19.24 5.02 1.25
N GLY A 151 19.54 5.08 -0.06
CA GLY A 151 18.69 4.56 -1.12
C GLY A 151 17.83 5.64 -1.78
N GLY A 152 16.64 5.26 -2.25
CA GLY A 152 15.71 6.14 -2.93
C GLY A 152 14.53 5.38 -3.54
N VAL A 153 13.74 6.10 -4.35
CA VAL A 153 12.49 5.58 -4.92
C VAL A 153 12.52 5.64 -6.44
N LEU A 154 12.19 4.53 -7.09
CA LEU A 154 12.04 4.43 -8.54
C LEU A 154 10.56 4.41 -8.88
N ASN A 155 10.12 5.29 -9.78
CA ASN A 155 8.76 5.25 -10.31
C ASN A 155 8.73 4.38 -11.57
N ILE A 156 8.02 3.25 -11.48
CA ILE A 156 7.85 2.33 -12.59
C ILE A 156 6.42 2.47 -13.12
N GLN A 157 6.31 3.02 -14.33
CA GLN A 157 5.02 3.12 -15.00
C GLN A 157 4.61 1.75 -15.56
N THR A 158 3.34 1.43 -15.41
CA THR A 158 2.73 0.25 -16.03
C THR A 158 1.56 0.69 -16.88
N VAL A 159 1.28 -0.04 -17.95
CA VAL A 159 0.07 0.11 -18.75
C VAL A 159 -0.81 -1.11 -18.54
N GLY A 160 -2.08 -0.90 -18.19
CA GLY A 160 -3.04 -1.98 -18.04
C GLY A 160 -4.02 -1.79 -16.90
N HIS A 161 -5.01 -2.68 -16.84
CA HIS A 161 -6.03 -2.72 -15.81
C HIS A 161 -6.02 -4.08 -15.11
N GLY A 162 -6.57 -4.11 -13.89
CA GLY A 162 -6.63 -5.32 -13.08
C GLY A 162 -5.28 -5.71 -12.49
N MET A 163 -5.24 -6.87 -11.85
CA MET A 163 -4.04 -7.35 -11.16
C MET A 163 -3.03 -7.91 -12.16
N GLN A 164 -1.85 -7.30 -12.24
CA GLN A 164 -0.75 -7.70 -13.08
C GLN A 164 0.39 -8.26 -12.24
N THR A 165 1.10 -9.25 -12.78
CA THR A 165 2.31 -9.82 -12.19
C THR A 165 3.46 -9.62 -13.16
N THR A 166 4.48 -8.88 -12.74
CA THR A 166 5.60 -8.47 -13.60
C THR A 166 6.93 -8.97 -12.99
N PRO A 167 7.72 -9.76 -13.74
CA PRO A 167 9.07 -10.10 -13.32
C PRO A 167 9.98 -8.88 -13.46
N VAL A 168 10.82 -8.64 -12.45
CA VAL A 168 11.79 -7.55 -12.44
C VAL A 168 13.15 -8.10 -12.04
N GLU A 169 14.17 -7.79 -12.83
CA GLU A 169 15.56 -8.12 -12.53
C GLU A 169 16.35 -6.83 -12.26
N LEU A 170 17.05 -6.79 -11.14
CA LEU A 170 17.82 -5.63 -10.68
C LEU A 170 19.28 -6.02 -10.41
N SER A 171 20.19 -5.34 -11.09
CA SER A 171 21.63 -5.41 -10.85
C SER A 171 22.08 -4.17 -10.08
N PHE A 172 23.06 -4.34 -9.20
CA PHE A 172 23.49 -3.29 -8.28
C PHE A 172 24.99 -3.03 -8.44
N ARG A 173 25.34 -1.75 -8.45
CA ARG A 173 26.70 -1.27 -8.24
C ARG A 173 26.71 -0.41 -7.00
N ILE A 174 27.53 -0.76 -6.03
CA ILE A 174 27.63 -0.02 -4.77
C ILE A 174 28.81 0.92 -4.91
N LEU A 175 28.55 2.23 -4.78
CA LEU A 175 29.60 3.25 -4.70
C LEU A 175 30.15 3.22 -3.28
N LEU A 176 31.44 2.94 -3.15
CA LEU A 176 32.06 2.72 -1.85
C LEU A 176 32.30 4.06 -1.12
N SER A 177 32.10 4.06 0.19
CA SER A 177 32.51 5.18 1.05
C SER A 177 34.03 5.21 1.20
N GLU A 178 34.58 6.35 1.62
CA GLU A 178 36.03 6.49 1.88
C GLU A 178 36.51 5.62 3.05
N GLU A 179 35.59 5.24 3.92
CA GLU A 179 35.83 4.37 5.08
C GLU A 179 35.63 2.88 4.76
N ALA A 180 35.20 2.55 3.54
CA ALA A 180 35.01 1.17 3.13
C ALA A 180 36.33 0.39 3.23
N ARG A 181 36.25 -0.86 3.70
CA ARG A 181 37.39 -1.75 3.81
C ARG A 181 37.14 -3.02 3.01
N PRO A 182 38.19 -3.69 2.53
CA PRO A 182 38.03 -5.01 1.94
C PRO A 182 37.45 -5.99 2.97
N GLY A 183 36.54 -6.84 2.53
CA GLY A 183 35.90 -7.82 3.40
C GLY A 183 34.57 -8.32 2.87
N LEU A 184 34.00 -9.27 3.61
CA LEU A 184 32.68 -9.82 3.33
C LEU A 184 31.63 -9.14 4.22
N TYR A 185 30.66 -8.48 3.60
CA TYR A 185 29.60 -7.76 4.27
C TYR A 185 28.24 -8.43 4.04
N PRO A 186 27.30 -8.34 5.00
CA PRO A 186 25.92 -8.75 4.77
C PRO A 186 25.25 -7.87 3.71
N TRP A 187 24.30 -8.46 2.97
CA TRP A 187 23.47 -7.69 2.06
C TRP A 187 22.59 -6.72 2.85
N ALA A 188 22.71 -5.43 2.54
CA ALA A 188 22.10 -4.35 3.31
C ALA A 188 21.10 -3.50 2.51
N LEU A 189 20.65 -4.01 1.35
CA LEU A 189 19.58 -3.35 0.59
C LEU A 189 18.24 -4.03 0.84
N GLN A 190 17.25 -3.23 1.21
CA GLN A 190 15.87 -3.65 1.38
C GLN A 190 15.02 -3.07 0.25
N ILE A 191 14.07 -3.87 -0.25
CA ILE A 191 13.22 -3.50 -1.38
C ILE A 191 11.77 -3.59 -0.93
N SER A 192 11.00 -2.54 -1.19
CA SER A 192 9.56 -2.50 -0.96
C SER A 192 8.84 -1.84 -2.13
N VAL A 193 7.53 -2.04 -2.22
CA VAL A 193 6.71 -1.52 -3.30
C VAL A 193 5.47 -0.82 -2.76
N LEU A 194 5.13 0.32 -3.37
CA LEU A 194 3.96 1.12 -3.04
C LEU A 194 3.13 1.36 -4.32
N PRO A 195 1.80 1.17 -4.29
CA PRO A 195 0.97 1.53 -5.44
C PRO A 195 0.90 3.05 -5.59
N VAL A 196 0.92 3.54 -6.84
CA VAL A 196 0.68 4.95 -7.19
C VAL A 196 -0.79 5.22 -7.42
#